data_AF-A0A7C4GK77-F1
#
_entry.id   AF-A0A7C4GK77-F1
#
_cell.length_a   1.000
_cell.length_b   1.000
_cell.length_c   1.000
_cell.angle_alpha   90.00
_cell.angle_beta   90.00
_cell.angle_gamma   90.00
#
_symmetry.space_group_name_H-M   'P 1'
#
loop_
_entity.id
_entity.type
_entity.pdbx_description
1 polymer ?
#
loop_
_entity_poly.entity_id
_entity_poly.type
_entity_poly.pdbx_seq_one_letter_code
_entity_poly.pdbx_strand_id
1 'polypeptide(L)'
;MTFVSNTPSPLASLTINRYLYEFEIFTPERLQKVIINAVKGRLFSERVTLVCTSCYSYVQTAEVGEIDPRPECKNCGSRRLGILKSDADRLQLLINRKGRAASSEEKRLIRELEKTAALVERYGKAAIVVLAGRELTPKIAEDILSKEPNISPKLIELIIEAEKRRLLELFK
;
A
#
# COMPACT_ATOMS: atom_id res chain seq x y z
N MET A 1 51.16 12.55 -7.78
CA MET A 1 49.84 12.30 -7.18
C MET A 1 48.94 13.47 -7.57
N THR A 2 48.03 13.28 -8.52
CA THR A 2 47.08 14.32 -8.94
C THR A 2 45.93 14.36 -7.95
N PHE A 3 45.76 15.51 -7.28
CA PHE A 3 44.61 15.77 -6.42
C PHE A 3 43.41 16.07 -7.30
N VAL A 4 42.53 15.08 -7.50
CA VAL A 4 41.21 15.30 -8.08
C VAL A 4 40.27 15.65 -6.93
N SER A 5 39.88 16.91 -6.82
CA SER A 5 38.83 17.32 -5.89
C SER A 5 37.49 16.77 -6.38
N ASN A 6 36.76 16.08 -5.51
CA ASN A 6 35.43 15.52 -5.84
C ASN A 6 34.31 16.59 -5.84
N THR A 7 34.70 17.87 -5.84
CA THR A 7 33.82 19.03 -5.86
C THR A 7 34.02 19.79 -7.18
N PRO A 8 32.93 20.14 -7.89
CA PRO A 8 33.05 20.87 -9.14
C PRO A 8 33.71 22.23 -8.92
N SER A 9 34.45 22.71 -9.92
CA SER A 9 35.03 24.06 -9.88
C SER A 9 33.92 25.11 -9.72
N PRO A 10 34.22 26.32 -9.20
CA PRO A 10 33.20 27.37 -9.07
C PRO A 10 32.51 27.69 -10.41
N LEU A 11 33.26 27.67 -11.51
CA LEU A 11 32.72 27.88 -12.86
C LEU A 11 31.84 26.70 -13.33
N ALA A 12 32.30 25.47 -13.11
CA ALA A 12 31.51 24.27 -13.40
C ALA A 12 30.24 24.22 -12.55
N SER A 13 30.30 24.66 -11.29
CA SER A 13 29.15 24.74 -10.39
C SER A 13 28.10 25.71 -10.91
N LEU A 14 28.49 26.86 -11.48
CA LEU A 14 27.55 27.80 -12.09
C LEU A 14 26.87 27.19 -13.33
N THR A 15 27.62 26.50 -14.18
CA THR A 15 27.07 25.81 -15.36
C THR A 15 26.16 24.64 -14.98
N ILE A 16 26.55 23.82 -14.01
CA ILE A 16 25.74 22.72 -13.47
C ILE A 16 24.46 23.28 -12.86
N ASN A 17 24.54 24.29 -11.99
CA ASN A 17 23.36 24.92 -11.42
C ASN A 17 22.47 25.51 -12.51
N ARG A 18 23.03 26.24 -13.48
CA ARG A 18 22.27 26.83 -14.57
C ARG A 18 21.60 25.77 -15.45
N TYR A 19 22.28 24.67 -15.74
CA TYR A 19 21.72 23.54 -16.49
C TYR A 19 20.58 22.85 -15.74
N LEU A 20 20.74 22.63 -14.43
CA LEU A 20 19.67 22.14 -13.56
C LEU A 20 18.47 23.10 -13.54
N TYR A 21 18.69 24.42 -13.47
CA TYR A 21 17.61 25.42 -13.45
C TYR A 21 16.92 25.62 -14.82
N GLU A 22 17.66 25.57 -15.93
CA GLU A 22 17.14 25.86 -17.28
C GLU A 22 16.47 24.66 -17.95
N PHE A 23 16.81 23.41 -17.56
CA PHE A 23 16.22 22.19 -18.13
C PHE A 23 15.45 21.30 -17.13
N GLU A 24 15.56 21.49 -15.81
CA GLU A 24 14.76 20.74 -14.82
C GLU A 24 13.81 21.65 -14.04
N ILE A 25 12.56 21.70 -14.49
CA ILE A 25 11.45 22.39 -13.82
C ILE A 25 11.02 21.66 -12.53
N PHE A 26 11.92 21.12 -11.69
CA PHE A 26 11.54 20.59 -10.37
C PHE A 26 12.71 20.70 -9.39
N THR A 27 12.60 21.59 -8.39
CA THR A 27 13.48 21.46 -7.21
C THR A 27 13.29 20.07 -6.59
N PRO A 28 14.28 19.50 -5.89
CA PRO A 28 14.18 18.15 -5.30
C PRO A 28 12.90 17.96 -4.45
N GLU A 29 12.48 19.01 -3.73
CA GLU A 29 11.26 19.00 -2.91
C GLU A 29 9.98 18.95 -3.75
N ARG A 30 9.98 19.59 -4.93
CA ARG A 30 8.85 19.53 -5.87
C ARG A 30 8.77 18.14 -6.51
N LEU A 31 9.90 17.55 -6.86
CA LEU A 31 9.93 16.19 -7.43
C LEU A 31 9.38 15.16 -6.44
N GLN A 32 9.80 15.22 -5.17
CA GLN A 32 9.29 14.33 -4.12
C GLN A 32 7.77 14.43 -3.96
N LYS A 33 7.22 15.66 -3.97
CA LYS A 33 5.77 15.88 -3.93
C LYS A 33 5.04 15.28 -5.12
N VAL A 34 5.61 15.41 -6.33
CA VAL A 34 5.04 14.81 -7.55
C VAL A 34 4.99 13.29 -7.42
N ILE A 35 6.08 12.67 -6.96
CA ILE A 35 6.14 11.21 -6.75
C ILE A 35 5.10 10.75 -5.72
N ILE A 36 5.04 11.41 -4.56
CA ILE A 36 4.08 11.08 -3.51
C ILE A 36 2.64 11.20 -4.02
N ASN A 37 2.32 12.27 -4.74
CA ASN A 37 0.97 12.48 -5.27
C ASN A 37 0.61 11.47 -6.35
N ALA A 38 1.56 11.11 -7.22
CA ALA A 38 1.36 10.08 -8.24
C ALA A 38 1.09 8.72 -7.61
N VAL A 39 1.88 8.32 -6.61
CA VAL A 39 1.69 7.05 -5.90
C VAL A 39 0.41 7.05 -5.08
N LYS A 40 0.08 8.16 -4.42
CA LYS A 40 -1.20 8.32 -3.72
C LYS A 40 -2.37 8.16 -4.68
N GLY A 41 -2.32 8.79 -5.85
CA GLY A 41 -3.32 8.64 -6.90
C GLY A 41 -3.51 7.17 -7.28
N ARG A 42 -2.41 6.47 -7.59
CA ARG A 42 -2.42 5.04 -7.90
C ARG A 42 -3.08 4.23 -6.78
N LEU A 43 -2.60 4.36 -5.54
CA LEU A 43 -3.10 3.59 -4.40
C LEU A 43 -4.60 3.80 -4.18
N PHE A 44 -5.10 5.01 -4.38
CA PHE A 44 -6.51 5.34 -4.19
C PHE A 44 -7.40 4.82 -5.33
N SER A 45 -6.86 4.71 -6.55
CA SER A 45 -7.56 4.12 -7.70
C SER A 45 -7.53 2.58 -7.73
N GLU A 46 -6.71 1.93 -6.90
CA GLU A 46 -6.70 0.47 -6.85
C GLU A 46 -8.04 -0.05 -6.32
N ARG A 47 -8.53 -1.13 -6.93
CA ARG A 47 -9.74 -1.83 -6.45
C ARG A 47 -9.35 -2.94 -5.50
N VAL A 48 -10.05 -3.02 -4.38
CA VAL A 48 -9.87 -4.06 -3.37
C VAL A 48 -11.19 -4.71 -3.03
N THR A 49 -11.15 -6.00 -2.72
CA THR A 49 -12.31 -6.76 -2.25
C THR A 49 -12.24 -6.90 -0.73
N LEU A 50 -13.19 -6.28 -0.05
CA LEU A 50 -13.40 -6.39 1.40
C LEU A 50 -14.28 -7.59 1.71
N VAL A 51 -13.89 -8.40 2.69
CA VAL A 51 -14.63 -9.57 3.17
C VAL A 51 -14.76 -9.52 4.68
N CYS A 52 -15.97 -9.60 5.22
CA CYS A 52 -16.13 -9.67 6.67
C CYS A 52 -15.69 -11.04 7.22
N THR A 53 -14.65 -11.06 8.05
CA THR A 53 -14.13 -12.28 8.70
C THR A 53 -14.90 -12.67 9.97
N SER A 54 -15.86 -11.85 10.41
CA SER A 54 -16.73 -12.18 11.54
C SER A 54 -17.97 -12.97 11.11
N CYS A 55 -18.65 -12.54 10.04
CA CYS A 55 -19.89 -13.19 9.58
C CYS A 55 -19.75 -13.90 8.23
N TYR A 56 -18.67 -13.68 7.48
CA TYR A 56 -18.43 -14.22 6.14
C TYR A 56 -19.60 -14.03 5.16
N SER A 57 -20.45 -13.04 5.41
CA SER A 57 -21.69 -12.78 4.64
C SER A 57 -21.70 -11.40 4.00
N TYR A 58 -20.60 -10.65 4.11
CA TYR A 58 -20.43 -9.34 3.49
C TYR A 58 -19.19 -9.37 2.61
N VAL A 59 -19.38 -9.04 1.34
CA VAL A 59 -18.32 -8.82 0.36
C VAL A 59 -18.61 -7.56 -0.42
N GLN A 60 -17.59 -6.72 -0.58
CA GLN A 60 -17.68 -5.49 -1.34
C GLN A 60 -16.37 -5.26 -2.09
N THR A 61 -16.45 -5.05 -3.40
CA THR A 61 -15.33 -4.57 -4.21
C THR A 61 -15.50 -3.07 -4.45
N ALA A 62 -14.51 -2.27 -4.06
CA ALA A 62 -14.54 -0.81 -4.17
C ALA A 62 -13.13 -0.27 -4.46
N GLU A 63 -13.07 0.94 -5.02
CA GLU A 63 -11.80 1.67 -5.07
C GLU A 63 -11.38 2.09 -3.66
N VAL A 64 -10.08 2.02 -3.36
CA VAL A 64 -9.54 2.39 -2.05
C VAL A 64 -9.95 3.82 -1.68
N GLY A 65 -10.01 4.72 -2.65
CA GLY A 65 -10.42 6.12 -2.45
C GLY A 65 -11.85 6.27 -1.94
N GLU A 66 -12.76 5.39 -2.31
CA GLU A 66 -14.19 5.45 -1.97
C GLU A 66 -14.53 4.85 -0.61
N ILE A 67 -13.63 4.05 -0.04
CA ILE A 67 -13.89 3.35 1.24
C ILE A 67 -13.89 4.34 2.40
N ASP A 68 -14.80 4.19 3.35
CA ASP A 68 -14.87 5.03 4.55
C ASP A 68 -13.58 4.97 5.37
N PRO A 69 -13.21 6.05 6.12
CA PRO A 69 -12.05 6.05 7.00
C PRO A 69 -12.04 4.90 8.02
N ARG A 70 -13.23 4.50 8.48
CA ARG A 70 -13.46 3.36 9.39
C ARG A 70 -14.54 2.47 8.78
N PRO A 71 -14.18 1.55 7.88
CA PRO A 71 -15.17 0.72 7.21
C PRO A 71 -15.72 -0.36 8.15
N GLU A 72 -17.02 -0.61 8.03
CA GLU A 72 -17.74 -1.60 8.84
C GLU A 72 -18.55 -2.54 7.96
N CYS A 73 -18.73 -3.77 8.44
CA CYS A 73 -19.58 -4.75 7.78
C CYS A 73 -21.05 -4.29 7.81
N LYS A 74 -21.67 -4.10 6.64
CA LYS A 74 -23.08 -3.70 6.53
C LYS A 74 -24.07 -4.76 7.02
N ASN A 75 -23.62 -6.00 7.26
CA ASN A 75 -24.46 -7.09 7.73
C ASN A 75 -24.39 -7.34 9.25
N CYS A 76 -23.26 -7.04 9.91
CA CYS A 76 -23.08 -7.32 11.34
C CYS A 76 -22.37 -6.23 12.15
N GLY A 77 -21.99 -5.10 11.54
CA GLY A 77 -21.30 -3.99 12.20
C GLY A 77 -19.82 -4.25 12.56
N SER A 78 -19.28 -5.45 12.29
CA SER A 78 -17.88 -5.75 12.58
C SER A 78 -16.91 -4.94 11.71
N ARG A 79 -15.82 -4.47 12.31
CA ARG A 79 -14.68 -3.82 11.62
C ARG A 79 -13.64 -4.79 11.10
N ARG A 80 -13.82 -6.10 11.33
CA ARG A 80 -12.89 -7.15 10.90
C ARG A 80 -13.07 -7.49 9.42
N LEU A 81 -12.69 -6.54 8.57
CA LEU A 81 -12.78 -6.65 7.12
C LEU A 81 -11.43 -7.06 6.53
N GLY A 82 -11.32 -8.31 6.08
CA GLY A 82 -10.16 -8.81 5.35
C GLY A 82 -10.11 -8.22 3.95
N ILE A 83 -8.91 -8.10 3.39
CA ILE A 83 -8.67 -7.50 2.08
C ILE A 83 -8.12 -8.54 1.12
N LEU A 84 -8.63 -8.54 -0.10
CA LEU A 84 -8.06 -9.25 -1.23
C LEU A 84 -7.83 -8.31 -2.42
N LYS A 85 -6.72 -8.49 -3.14
CA LYS A 85 -6.40 -7.76 -4.39
C LYS A 85 -6.99 -8.38 -5.65
N SER A 86 -7.48 -9.61 -5.58
CA SER A 86 -7.94 -10.40 -6.72
C SER A 86 -9.45 -10.66 -6.70
N ASP A 87 -9.95 -11.19 -7.82
CA ASP A 87 -11.37 -11.39 -8.08
C ASP A 87 -12.11 -12.22 -7.02
N ALA A 88 -13.34 -11.76 -6.75
CA ALA A 88 -14.25 -12.32 -5.77
C ALA A 88 -14.71 -13.76 -6.07
N ASP A 89 -14.45 -14.28 -7.28
CA ASP A 89 -14.91 -15.59 -7.72
C ASP A 89 -14.36 -16.72 -6.85
N ARG A 90 -13.10 -16.60 -6.39
CA ARG A 90 -12.49 -17.55 -5.45
C ARG A 90 -13.08 -17.45 -4.04
N LEU A 91 -13.76 -16.36 -3.71
CA LEU A 91 -14.37 -16.14 -2.40
C LEU A 91 -15.79 -16.69 -2.30
N GLN A 92 -16.50 -16.85 -3.42
CA GLN A 92 -17.88 -17.37 -3.47
C GLN A 92 -18.04 -18.69 -2.68
N LEU A 93 -17.14 -19.66 -2.91
CA LEU A 93 -17.16 -20.94 -2.22
C LEU A 93 -16.88 -20.81 -0.71
N LEU A 94 -15.98 -19.91 -0.32
CA LEU A 94 -15.65 -19.64 1.08
C LEU A 94 -16.79 -18.94 1.83
N ILE A 95 -17.45 -17.97 1.18
CA ILE A 95 -18.63 -17.26 1.69
C ILE A 95 -19.78 -18.25 1.91
N ASN A 96 -20.08 -19.09 0.93
CA ASN A 96 -21.15 -20.10 1.01
C ASN A 96 -20.93 -21.09 2.16
N ARG A 97 -19.65 -21.38 2.47
CA ARG A 97 -19.27 -22.25 3.60
C ARG A 97 -19.05 -21.50 4.91
N LYS A 98 -19.39 -20.21 4.98
CA LYS A 98 -19.20 -19.33 6.15
C LYS A 98 -17.78 -19.39 6.72
N GLY A 99 -16.77 -19.34 5.84
CA GLY A 99 -15.37 -19.36 6.23
C GLY A 99 -14.81 -20.75 6.61
N ARG A 100 -15.53 -21.85 6.32
CA ARG A 100 -15.00 -23.21 6.50
C ARG A 100 -14.19 -23.64 5.28
N ALA A 101 -12.89 -23.81 5.49
CA ALA A 101 -11.97 -24.29 4.46
C ALA A 101 -12.14 -25.79 4.17
N ALA A 102 -12.18 -26.15 2.89
CA ALA A 102 -12.13 -27.52 2.39
C ALA A 102 -10.76 -27.91 1.82
N SER A 103 -9.87 -26.95 1.54
CA SER A 103 -8.52 -27.21 1.03
C SER A 103 -7.43 -26.51 1.85
N SER A 104 -6.18 -26.95 1.69
CA SER A 104 -5.02 -26.30 2.30
C SER A 104 -4.81 -24.87 1.80
N GLU A 105 -5.17 -24.62 0.53
CA GLU A 105 -5.15 -23.30 -0.10
C GLU A 105 -6.21 -22.37 0.52
N GLU A 106 -7.44 -22.85 0.68
CA GLU A 106 -8.51 -22.10 1.36
C GLU A 106 -8.12 -21.76 2.81
N LYS A 107 -7.46 -22.68 3.53
CA LYS A 107 -6.91 -22.40 4.88
C LYS A 107 -5.84 -21.32 4.87
N ARG A 108 -5.05 -21.18 3.80
CA ARG A 108 -4.06 -20.10 3.67
C ARG A 108 -4.76 -18.77 3.41
N LEU A 109 -5.74 -18.77 2.51
CA LEU A 109 -6.54 -17.60 2.17
C LEU A 109 -7.31 -17.04 3.38
N ILE A 110 -7.97 -17.88 4.17
CA ILE A 110 -8.64 -17.46 5.40
C ILE A 110 -7.66 -16.83 6.39
N ARG A 111 -6.49 -17.45 6.60
CA ARG A 111 -5.46 -16.89 7.49
C ARG A 111 -4.95 -15.54 7.01
N GLU A 112 -4.86 -15.33 5.70
CA GLU A 112 -4.50 -14.04 5.12
C GLU A 112 -5.60 -12.98 5.32
N LEU A 113 -6.86 -13.35 5.09
CA LEU A 113 -8.03 -12.49 5.37
C LEU A 113 -8.10 -12.11 6.85
N GLU A 114 -7.87 -13.04 7.77
CA GLU A 114 -7.88 -12.76 9.21
C GLU A 114 -6.75 -11.79 9.62
N LYS A 115 -5.56 -11.94 9.02
CA LYS A 115 -4.43 -11.03 9.28
C LYS A 115 -4.70 -9.63 8.75
N THR A 116 -5.19 -9.51 7.52
CA THR A 116 -5.56 -8.21 6.94
C THR A 116 -6.72 -7.57 7.69
N ALA A 117 -7.72 -8.37 8.11
CA ALA A 117 -8.83 -7.91 8.92
C ALA A 117 -8.40 -7.31 10.26
N ALA A 118 -7.39 -7.91 10.92
CA ALA A 118 -6.84 -7.36 12.16
C ALA A 118 -6.19 -5.98 11.93
N LEU A 119 -5.52 -5.77 10.79
CA LEU A 119 -4.95 -4.48 10.44
C LEU A 119 -6.03 -3.43 10.13
N VAL A 120 -7.07 -3.81 9.39
CA VAL A 120 -8.21 -2.90 9.09
C VAL A 120 -8.98 -2.54 10.34
N GLU A 121 -9.21 -3.49 11.25
CA GLU A 121 -9.86 -3.23 12.53
C GLU A 121 -9.07 -2.22 13.37
N ARG A 122 -7.73 -2.31 13.36
CA ARG A 122 -6.85 -1.45 14.16
C ARG A 122 -6.58 -0.08 13.52
N TYR A 123 -6.33 -0.03 12.22
CA TYR A 123 -5.84 1.17 11.52
C TYR A 123 -6.83 1.74 10.48
N GLY A 124 -7.97 1.07 10.27
CA GLY A 124 -9.01 1.52 9.34
C GLY A 124 -8.51 1.64 7.90
N LYS A 125 -8.89 2.72 7.22
CA LYS A 125 -8.53 2.99 5.82
C LYS A 125 -7.03 3.08 5.58
N ALA A 126 -6.22 3.47 6.57
CA ALA A 126 -4.77 3.47 6.42
C ALA A 126 -4.24 2.06 6.13
N ALA A 127 -4.76 1.02 6.79
CA ALA A 127 -4.39 -0.36 6.48
C ALA A 127 -4.77 -0.75 5.06
N ILE A 128 -5.94 -0.32 4.59
CA ILE A 128 -6.39 -0.58 3.21
C ILE A 128 -5.44 0.07 2.20
N VAL A 129 -5.04 1.32 2.42
CA VAL A 129 -4.08 2.04 1.56
C VAL A 129 -2.74 1.31 1.50
N VAL A 130 -2.19 0.87 2.64
CA VAL A 130 -0.92 0.13 2.67
C VAL A 130 -1.07 -1.23 1.98
N LEU A 131 -2.16 -1.96 2.27
CA LEU A 131 -2.39 -3.27 1.68
C LEU A 131 -2.67 -3.21 0.18
N ALA A 132 -3.08 -2.07 -0.38
CA ALA A 132 -3.17 -1.84 -1.82
C ALA A 132 -1.80 -1.70 -2.51
N GLY A 133 -0.72 -1.48 -1.74
CA GLY A 133 0.65 -1.42 -2.27
C GLY A 133 1.11 -2.75 -2.87
N ARG A 134 1.91 -2.71 -3.93
CA ARG A 134 2.37 -3.88 -4.70
C ARG A 134 3.36 -4.71 -3.89
N GLU A 135 3.24 -6.05 -3.95
CA GLU A 135 4.14 -6.98 -3.23
C GLU A 135 4.26 -6.77 -1.70
N LEU A 136 3.29 -6.07 -1.10
CA LEU A 136 3.22 -5.88 0.34
C LEU A 136 2.40 -6.98 0.99
N THR A 137 3.03 -7.72 1.89
CA THR A 137 2.39 -8.76 2.71
C THR A 137 1.77 -8.15 3.97
N PRO A 138 0.83 -8.84 4.66
CA PRO A 138 0.27 -8.33 5.91
C PRO A 138 1.33 -7.99 6.97
N LYS A 139 2.43 -8.75 7.02
CA LYS A 139 3.54 -8.49 7.94
C LYS A 139 4.27 -7.18 7.62
N ILE A 140 4.49 -6.89 6.34
CA ILE A 140 5.13 -5.64 5.91
C ILE A 140 4.19 -4.47 6.15
N ALA A 141 2.89 -4.66 5.86
CA ALA A 141 1.88 -3.65 6.13
C ALA A 141 1.81 -3.29 7.61
N GLU A 142 1.88 -4.29 8.50
CA GLU A 142 1.93 -4.08 9.95
C GLU A 142 3.16 -3.26 10.38
N ASP A 143 4.34 -3.55 9.85
CA ASP A 143 5.57 -2.78 10.13
C ASP A 143 5.42 -1.32 9.69
N ILE A 144 4.89 -1.06 8.48
CA ILE A 144 4.64 0.29 7.98
C ILE A 144 3.65 1.03 8.88
N LEU A 145 2.50 0.41 9.19
CA LEU A 145 1.43 1.02 9.99
C LEU A 145 1.85 1.25 11.44
N SER A 146 2.77 0.44 11.98
CA SER A 146 3.32 0.66 13.32
C SER A 146 4.16 1.93 13.42
N LYS A 147 4.79 2.34 12.30
CA LYS A 147 5.61 3.56 12.19
C LYS A 147 4.77 4.79 11.86
N GLU A 148 3.75 4.62 11.04
CA GLU A 148 2.86 5.69 10.60
C GLU A 148 1.42 5.14 10.47
N PRO A 149 0.54 5.35 11.46
CA PRO A 149 -0.80 4.77 11.45
C PRO A 149 -1.83 5.57 10.65
N ASN A 150 -1.50 6.80 10.25
CA ASN A 150 -2.43 7.71 9.59
C ASN A 150 -2.06 7.91 8.12
N ILE A 151 -3.06 8.21 7.29
CA ILE A 151 -2.83 8.53 5.86
C ILE A 151 -2.13 9.90 5.77
N SER A 152 -0.81 9.87 5.66
CA SER A 152 0.06 11.04 5.57
C SER A 152 1.05 10.89 4.41
N PRO A 153 1.71 11.97 3.94
CA PRO A 153 2.79 11.87 2.96
C PRO A 153 3.87 10.87 3.37
N LYS A 154 4.21 10.84 4.67
CA LYS A 154 5.16 9.90 5.27
C LYS A 154 4.71 8.44 5.13
N LEU A 155 3.41 8.16 5.27
CA LEU A 155 2.89 6.81 5.02
C LEU A 155 3.16 6.39 3.58
N ILE A 156 2.89 7.28 2.63
CA ILE A 156 3.10 7.00 1.20
C ILE A 156 4.58 6.78 0.89
N GLU A 157 5.48 7.57 1.50
CA GLU A 157 6.93 7.37 1.40
C GLU A 157 7.35 5.97 1.88
N LEU A 158 6.86 5.54 3.06
CA LEU A 158 7.15 4.19 3.58
C LEU A 158 6.64 3.08 2.66
N ILE A 159 5.47 3.26 2.03
CA ILE A 159 4.95 2.32 1.03
C ILE A 159 5.88 2.26 -0.18
N ILE A 160 6.32 3.41 -0.72
CA ILE A 160 7.23 3.48 -1.87
C ILE A 160 8.55 2.77 -1.58
N GLU A 161 9.14 3.02 -0.41
CA GLU A 161 10.39 2.38 0.00
C GLU A 161 10.25 0.86 0.13
N ALA A 162 9.13 0.41 0.70
CA ALA A 162 8.82 -1.01 0.84
C ALA A 162 8.62 -1.67 -0.53
N GLU A 163 7.82 -1.07 -1.42
CA GLU A 163 7.60 -1.57 -2.79
C GLU A 163 8.93 -1.68 -3.55
N LYS A 164 9.76 -0.64 -3.49
CA LYS A 164 11.10 -0.64 -4.12
C LYS A 164 11.97 -1.78 -3.60
N ARG A 165 12.02 -1.98 -2.28
CA ARG A 165 12.81 -3.05 -1.68
C ARG A 165 12.33 -4.43 -2.15
N ARG A 166 11.02 -4.66 -2.14
CA ARG A 166 10.43 -5.95 -2.54
C ARG A 166 10.61 -6.22 -4.01
N LEU A 167 10.50 -5.21 -4.86
CA LEU A 167 10.77 -5.33 -6.28
C LEU A 167 12.22 -5.75 -6.53
N LEU A 168 13.19 -5.15 -5.83
CA LEU A 168 14.61 -5.51 -5.97
C LEU A 168 14.92 -6.93 -5.49
N GLU A 169 14.20 -7.45 -4.49
CA GLU A 169 14.33 -8.83 -4.02
C GLU A 169 13.84 -9.86 -5.04
N LEU A 170 12.90 -9.49 -5.92
CA LEU A 170 12.39 -10.38 -6.97
C LEU A 170 13.35 -10.56 -8.16
N PHE A 171 14.31 -9.64 -8.33
CA PHE A 171 15.30 -9.69 -9.43
C PHE A 171 16.64 -10.34 -9.02
N LYS A 172 16.73 -10.92 -7.83
CA LYS A 172 17.90 -11.69 -7.35
C LYS A 172 17.63 -13.18 -7.43
#